data_AF-A0A7C3HYH6-F1
#
_entry.id   AF-A0A7C3HYH6-F1
#
_cell.length_a   1.000
_cell.length_b   1.000
_cell.length_c   1.000
_cell.angle_alpha   90.00
_cell.angle_beta   90.00
_cell.angle_gamma   90.00
#
_symmetry.space_group_name_H-M   'P 1'
#
loop_
_entity.id
_entity.type
_entity.pdbx_description
1 polymer ?
#
loop_
_entity_poly.entity_id
_entity_poly.type
_entity_poly.pdbx_seq_one_letter_code
_entity_poly.pdbx_strand_id
1 'polypeptide(L)' 'MTEGTLVNTQPSKIYVVRIWYEPSPEGEVWRATVSHGEERYYFADSRSLTDFLKQEMEAEQEEAPE' A
#
# COMPACT_ATOMS: atom_id res chain seq x y z
N MET A 1 27.58 13.14 27.39
CA MET A 1 27.33 12.53 26.07
C MET A 1 26.01 11.82 26.20
N THR A 2 24.92 12.48 25.83
CA THR A 2 23.57 11.91 25.87
C THR A 2 23.24 11.49 24.45
N GLU A 3 23.07 10.19 24.24
CA GLU A 3 22.60 9.61 22.98
C GLU A 3 21.27 10.27 22.60
N GLY A 4 21.27 10.97 21.46
CA GLY A 4 20.06 11.51 20.87
C GLY A 4 19.26 10.36 20.30
N THR A 5 18.12 10.03 20.91
CA THR A 5 17.12 9.14 20.31
C THR A 5 16.66 9.78 18.99
N LEU A 6 17.06 9.20 17.86
CA LEU A 6 16.50 9.54 16.56
C LEU A 6 15.03 9.12 16.57
N VAL A 7 14.14 10.10 16.78
CA VAL A 7 12.71 9.90 16.52
C VAL A 7 12.54 9.77 15.02
N ASN A 8 12.08 8.61 14.55
CA ASN A 8 11.63 8.46 13.17
C ASN A 8 10.43 9.41 12.98
N THR A 9 10.68 10.55 12.32
CA THR A 9 9.72 11.64 12.15
C THR A 9 8.85 11.46 10.91
N GLN A 10 9.00 10.38 10.14
CA GLN A 10 8.13 10.16 9.01
C GLN A 10 6.71 9.83 9.49
N PRO A 11 5.69 10.60 9.07
CA PRO A 11 4.31 10.30 9.43
C PRO A 11 3.92 8.95 8.83
N SER A 12 3.22 8.12 9.60
CA SER A 12 2.70 6.85 9.10
C SER A 12 1.80 7.08 7.88
N LYS A 13 2.06 6.40 6.76
CA LYS A 13 1.15 6.41 5.63
C LYS A 13 -0.07 5.53 5.93
N ILE A 14 -1.24 6.04 5.61
CA ILE A 14 -2.51 5.33 5.81
C ILE A 14 -3.11 5.02 4.44
N TYR A 15 -3.21 3.74 4.13
CA TYR A 15 -3.83 3.26 2.90
C TYR A 15 -5.24 2.74 3.20
N VAL A 16 -6.21 3.12 2.37
CA VAL A 16 -7.56 2.54 2.39
C VAL A 16 -7.66 1.50 1.29
N VAL A 17 -7.88 0.25 1.67
CA VAL A 17 -8.05 -0.87 0.74
C VAL A 17 -9.53 -1.23 0.66
N ARG A 18 -10.07 -1.35 -0.56
CA ARG A 18 -11.40 -1.91 -0.81
C ARG A 18 -11.26 -3.11 -1.72
N ILE A 19 -11.90 -4.21 -1.35
CA ILE A 19 -11.91 -5.46 -2.11
C ILE A 19 -13.37 -5.82 -2.33
N TRP A 20 -13.73 -6.15 -3.56
CA TRP A 20 -15.10 -6.57 -3.88
C TRP A 20 -15.12 -7.66 -4.93
N TYR A 21 -16.20 -8.43 -4.87
CA TYR A 21 -16.52 -9.44 -5.86
C TYR A 21 -17.29 -8.81 -7.02
N GLU A 22 -16.86 -9.09 -8.24
CA GLU A 22 -17.47 -8.60 -9.48
C GLU A 22 -17.84 -9.79 -10.36
N PRO A 23 -19.15 -10.10 -10.52
CA PRO A 23 -19.60 -11.09 -11.50
C PRO A 23 -19.29 -10.57 -12.91
N SER A 24 -18.64 -11.40 -13.73
CA SER A 24 -18.37 -11.07 -15.13
C SER A 24 -18.90 -12.16 -16.07
N PRO A 25 -19.17 -11.84 -17.35
CA PRO A 25 -19.57 -12.84 -18.35
C PRO A 25 -18.53 -13.94 -18.57
N GLU A 26 -17.27 -13.64 -18.27
CA GLU A 26 -16.11 -14.53 -18.44
C GLU A 26 -15.80 -15.34 -17.18
N GLY A 27 -16.52 -15.08 -16.07
CA GLY A 27 -16.37 -15.77 -14.80
C GLY A 27 -16.39 -14.85 -13.58
N GLU A 28 -15.91 -15.39 -12.47
CA GLU A 28 -15.89 -14.74 -11.17
C GLU A 28 -14.57 -13.96 -10.98
N VAL A 29 -14.65 -12.66 -10.73
CA VAL A 29 -13.44 -11.82 -10.57
C VAL A 29 -13.45 -11.07 -9.24
N TRP A 30 -12.30 -11.07 -8.56
CA TRP A 30 -12.05 -10.23 -7.39
C TRP A 30 -11.32 -8.97 -7.82
N ARG A 31 -11.88 -7.82 -7.46
CA ARG A 31 -11.30 -6.50 -7.75
C ARG A 31 -10.85 -5.85 -6.45
N ALA A 32 -9.87 -4.96 -6.58
CA ALA A 32 -9.46 -4.15 -5.45
C ALA A 32 -9.07 -2.72 -5.87
N THR A 33 -9.19 -1.81 -4.91
CA THR A 33 -8.60 -0.47 -4.99
C THR A 33 -7.82 -0.16 -3.73
N VAL A 34 -6.71 0.54 -3.91
CA VAL A 34 -5.96 1.18 -2.81
C VAL A 34 -6.00 2.68 -3.03
N SER A 35 -6.24 3.45 -1.97
CA SER A 35 -6.13 4.91 -2.01
C SER A 35 -5.32 5.48 -0.86
N HIS A 36 -4.54 6.53 -1.17
CA HIS A 36 -3.76 7.32 -0.22
C HIS A 36 -3.92 8.80 -0.60
N GLY A 37 -4.55 9.59 0.27
CA GLY A 37 -4.94 10.96 -0.07
C GLY A 37 -5.84 11.02 -1.31
N GLU A 38 -5.39 11.73 -2.35
CA GLU A 38 -6.10 11.86 -3.63
C GLU A 38 -5.74 10.75 -4.64
N GLU A 39 -4.66 10.01 -4.39
CA GLU A 39 -4.19 8.96 -5.29
C GLU A 39 -5.03 7.68 -5.12
N ARG A 40 -5.30 7.00 -6.24
CA ARG A 40 -6.06 5.75 -6.26
C ARG A 40 -5.55 4.79 -7.33
N TYR A 41 -5.31 3.56 -6.92
CA TYR A 41 -4.82 2.46 -7.74
C TYR A 41 -5.88 1.36 -7.82
N TYR A 42 -6.01 0.74 -9.00
CA TYR A 42 -7.00 -0.31 -9.28
C TYR A 42 -6.29 -1.61 -9.63
N PHE A 43 -6.81 -2.72 -9.12
CA PHE A 43 -6.22 -4.05 -9.28
C PHE A 43 -7.27 -5.05 -9.75
N ALA A 44 -6.88 -5.81 -10.76
CA ALA A 44 -7.72 -6.86 -11.36
C ALA A 44 -7.61 -8.21 -10.64
N ASP A 45 -6.58 -8.38 -9.80
CA ASP A 45 -6.32 -9.59 -9.03
C ASP A 45 -5.58 -9.28 -7.72
N SER A 46 -5.61 -10.23 -6.79
CA SER A 46 -5.04 -10.10 -5.45
C SER A 46 -3.51 -10.13 -5.42
N ARG A 47 -2.85 -10.71 -6.43
CA ARG A 47 -1.39 -10.77 -6.50
C ARG A 47 -0.82 -9.39 -6.79
N SER A 48 -1.34 -8.70 -7.81
CA SER A 48 -0.92 -7.33 -8.12
C SER A 48 -1.16 -6.36 -6.96
N LEU A 49 -2.28 -6.51 -6.23
CA LEU A 49 -2.53 -5.73 -5.01
C LEU A 49 -1.45 -5.96 -3.95
N THR A 50 -1.13 -7.23 -3.70
CA THR A 50 -0.17 -7.61 -2.66
C THR A 50 1.24 -7.14 -3.01
N ASP A 51 1.63 -7.28 -4.27
CA ASP A 51 2.95 -6.85 -4.76
C ASP A 51 3.10 -5.33 -4.65
N PHE A 52 2.05 -4.56 -4.97
CA PHE A 52 2.00 -3.12 -4.77
C PHE A 52 2.20 -2.73 -3.30
N LEU A 53 1.44 -3.33 -2.37
CA LEU A 53 1.52 -3.00 -0.95
C LEU A 53 2.91 -3.32 -0.35
N LYS A 54 3.53 -4.42 -0.79
CA LYS A 54 4.90 -4.76 -0.37
C LYS A 54 5.90 -3.72 -0.84
N GLN A 55 5.80 -3.30 -2.09
CA GLN A 55 6.67 -2.28 -2.64
C GLN A 55 6.56 -0.95 -1.87
N GLU A 56 5.35 -0.53 -1.52
CA GLU A 56 5.15 0.69 -0.72
C GLU A 56 5.79 0.57 0.68
N MET A 57 5.70 -0.60 1.32
CA MET A 57 6.31 -0.87 2.63
C MET A 57 7.84 -0.96 2.59
N GLU A 58 8.41 -1.41 1.47
CA GLU A 58 9.86 -1.50 1.26
C GLU A 58 10.44 -0.12 0.90
N ALA A 59 9.75 0.66 0.06
CA ALA A 59 10.15 2.02 -0.29
C ALA A 59 10.22 2.95 0.94
N GLU A 60 9.34 2.76 1.93
CA GLU A 60 9.42 3.48 3.21
C GLU A 60 10.68 3.14 4.03
N GLN A 61 11.23 1.94 3.87
CA GLN A 61 12.42 1.52 4.63
C GLN A 61 13.72 2.04 4.01
N GLU A 62 13.73 2.31 2.70
CA GLU A 62 14.93 2.76 1.96
C GLU A 62 15.17 4.28 2.07
N GLU A 63 14.15 5.06 2.46
CA GLU A 63 14.26 6.52 2.66
C GLU A 63 14.67 6.96 4.09
N ALA A 64 14.97 6.02 5.00
CA ALA A 64 15.52 6.35 6.32
C ALA A 64 17.04 6.66 6.19
N PRO A 65 17.50 7.90 6.41
CA PRO A 65 18.93 8.20 6.35
C PRO A 65 19.67 7.60 7.56
N GLU A 66 20.89 7.10 7.32
CA GLU A 66 21.86 6.71 8.36
C GLU A 66 22.23 7.87 9.33
#